data_AF-A0AA88QDN5-F1
#
_entry.id   AF-A0AA88QDN5-F1
#
_cell.length_a   1.000
_cell.length_b   1.000
_cell.length_c   1.000
_cell.angle_alpha   90.00
_cell.angle_beta   90.00
_cell.angle_gamma   90.00
#
_symmetry.space_group_name_H-M   'P 1'
#
loop_
_entity.id
_entity.type
_entity.pdbx_description
1 polymer ?
#
loop_
_entity_poly.entity_id
_entity_poly.type
_entity_poly.pdbx_seq_one_letter_code
_entity_poly.pdbx_strand_id
1 'polypeptide(L)'
;MGAVNVGGVEEGDAGVDGVVDELYHVRFGLGKANMPRFHPENVKHNAKLYEQVSEMAARKGCTTAQIALAWLHQQGSDVCPIPGTTKIENFNKNIEALSVKLTPEELTQLEPLAASVKGERYGPNFASWRNSETPPLSSWKAE
;
A
#
# COMPACT_ATOMS: atom_id res chain seq x y z
N MET A 1 -6.89 18.32 -10.90
CA MET A 1 -7.83 17.71 -9.94
C MET A 1 -6.94 16.91 -9.00
N GLY A 2 -6.82 17.25 -7.71
CA GLY A 2 -5.82 16.61 -6.83
C GLY A 2 -6.18 15.15 -6.54
N ALA A 3 -5.20 14.24 -6.62
CA ALA A 3 -5.36 12.84 -6.26
C ALA A 3 -4.97 12.63 -4.78
N VAL A 4 -5.94 12.30 -3.95
CA VAL A 4 -5.73 11.95 -2.54
C VAL A 4 -5.65 10.43 -2.42
N ASN A 5 -4.50 9.89 -2.03
CA ASN A 5 -4.34 8.45 -1.84
C ASN A 5 -4.63 8.06 -0.37
N VAL A 6 -5.66 7.22 -0.19
CA VAL A 6 -6.03 6.63 1.09
C VAL A 6 -5.45 5.21 1.18
N GLY A 7 -4.28 5.08 1.80
CA GLY A 7 -3.62 3.80 2.04
C GLY A 7 -2.74 3.90 3.28
N GLY A 8 -2.93 2.97 4.23
CA GLY A 8 -2.00 2.85 5.35
C GLY A 8 -0.67 2.31 4.84
N VAL A 9 0.42 2.93 5.28
CA VAL A 9 1.76 2.39 5.10
C VAL A 9 2.05 1.58 6.35
N GLU A 10 1.99 0.26 6.23
CA GLU A 10 2.21 -0.64 7.36
C GLU A 10 3.70 -0.86 7.55
N GLU A 11 4.19 -0.58 8.75
CA GLU A 11 5.56 -0.85 9.16
C GLU A 11 5.60 -2.26 9.77
N GLY A 12 6.14 -3.22 9.03
CA GLY A 12 6.54 -4.52 9.54
C GLY A 12 8.04 -4.50 9.78
N ASP A 13 8.45 -4.44 11.05
CA ASP A 13 9.86 -4.46 11.48
C ASP A 13 10.45 -5.89 11.44
N ALA A 14 9.63 -6.84 11.03
CA ALA A 14 10.00 -8.22 10.89
C ALA A 14 10.63 -8.44 9.51
N GLY A 15 11.73 -9.21 9.45
CA GLY A 15 12.25 -9.72 8.17
C GLY A 15 11.15 -10.48 7.41
N VAL A 16 11.38 -10.85 6.16
CA VAL A 16 10.39 -11.50 5.29
C VAL A 16 9.69 -12.68 5.98
N ASP A 17 10.45 -13.49 6.71
CA ASP A 17 9.93 -14.61 7.49
C ASP A 17 9.00 -14.16 8.62
N GLY A 18 9.27 -13.03 9.25
CA GLY A 18 8.41 -12.47 10.28
C GLY A 18 7.24 -11.63 9.74
N VAL A 19 7.31 -11.07 8.53
CA VAL A 19 6.12 -10.54 7.82
C VAL A 19 5.18 -11.68 7.48
N VAL A 20 5.72 -12.81 7.03
CA VAL A 20 4.94 -14.03 6.81
C VAL A 20 4.39 -14.55 8.14
N ASP A 21 5.18 -14.68 9.20
CA ASP A 21 4.70 -15.22 10.49
C ASP A 21 3.72 -14.26 11.22
N GLU A 22 3.91 -12.95 11.13
CA GLU A 22 3.01 -11.93 11.71
C GLU A 22 1.70 -11.83 10.92
N LEU A 23 1.74 -11.93 9.58
CA LEU A 23 0.55 -12.01 8.73
C LEU A 23 -0.22 -13.33 8.91
N TYR A 24 0.47 -14.44 9.22
CA TYR A 24 -0.15 -15.75 9.40
C TYR A 24 -0.58 -16.04 10.85
N HIS A 25 0.01 -15.42 11.88
CA HIS A 25 -0.18 -15.81 13.28
C HIS A 25 -0.53 -14.70 14.28
N VAL A 26 -0.44 -13.41 13.95
CA VAL A 26 -0.63 -12.35 14.96
C VAL A 26 -1.72 -11.35 14.55
N ARG A 27 -2.89 -11.54 15.19
CA ARG A 27 -3.75 -10.44 15.68
C ARG A 27 -4.23 -9.42 14.64
N PHE A 28 -4.54 -9.83 13.43
CA PHE A 28 -5.37 -9.01 12.55
C PHE A 28 -6.82 -9.39 12.75
N GLY A 29 -7.64 -8.42 13.18
CA GLY A 29 -9.09 -8.61 13.27
C GLY A 29 -9.67 -9.13 11.95
N LEU A 30 -10.89 -9.70 12.01
CA LEU A 30 -11.66 -10.35 10.93
C LEU A 30 -11.59 -9.72 9.51
N GLY A 31 -11.15 -8.46 9.37
CA GLY A 31 -11.01 -7.76 8.10
C GLY A 31 -9.83 -8.20 7.21
N LYS A 32 -8.65 -8.54 7.75
CA LYS A 32 -7.47 -8.84 6.89
C LYS A 32 -7.46 -10.25 6.32
N ALA A 33 -7.98 -11.23 7.07
CA ALA A 33 -8.12 -12.62 6.58
C ALA A 33 -8.97 -12.72 5.30
N ASN A 34 -9.86 -11.75 5.08
CA ASN A 34 -10.73 -11.69 3.91
C ASN A 34 -10.17 -10.87 2.74
N MET A 35 -8.96 -10.29 2.86
CA MET A 35 -8.34 -9.56 1.75
C MET A 35 -7.49 -10.52 0.91
N PRO A 36 -7.73 -10.61 -0.40
CA PRO A 36 -7.01 -11.54 -1.27
C PRO A 36 -5.48 -11.43 -1.23
N ARG A 37 -4.92 -10.25 -0.95
CA ARG A 37 -3.46 -10.04 -0.82
C ARG A 37 -2.80 -10.82 0.31
N PHE A 38 -3.57 -11.20 1.34
CA PHE A 38 -3.09 -11.97 2.49
C PHE A 38 -3.39 -13.47 2.39
N HIS A 39 -3.90 -13.95 1.25
CA HIS A 39 -4.01 -15.39 1.01
C HIS A 39 -2.61 -16.02 0.89
N PRO A 40 -2.41 -17.27 1.36
CA PRO A 40 -1.08 -17.87 1.49
C PRO A 40 -0.18 -17.77 0.26
N GLU A 41 -0.70 -18.10 -0.92
CA GLU A 41 0.06 -18.06 -2.16
C GLU A 41 0.38 -16.63 -2.62
N ASN A 42 -0.48 -15.66 -2.30
CA ASN A 42 -0.25 -14.24 -2.59
C ASN A 42 0.76 -13.64 -1.61
N VAL A 43 0.72 -14.03 -0.33
CA VAL A 43 1.71 -13.58 0.67
C VAL A 43 3.11 -14.05 0.28
N LYS A 44 3.29 -15.33 -0.07
CA LYS A 44 4.59 -15.85 -0.53
C LYS A 44 5.12 -15.12 -1.76
N HIS A 45 4.25 -14.75 -2.70
CA HIS A 45 4.63 -13.95 -3.87
C HIS A 45 4.99 -12.52 -3.49
N ASN A 46 4.13 -11.85 -2.72
CA ASN A 46 4.28 -10.45 -2.32
C ASN A 46 5.50 -10.26 -1.39
N ALA A 47 5.85 -11.26 -0.58
CA ALA A 47 7.06 -11.30 0.22
C ALA A 47 8.34 -11.10 -0.61
N LYS A 48 8.43 -11.73 -1.79
CA LYS A 48 9.57 -11.55 -2.71
C LYS A 48 9.63 -10.15 -3.33
N LEU A 49 8.49 -9.49 -3.49
CA LEU A 49 8.44 -8.08 -3.92
C LEU A 49 8.90 -7.17 -2.78
N TYR A 50 8.48 -7.48 -1.55
CA TYR A 50 8.87 -6.76 -0.34
C TYR A 50 10.38 -6.83 -0.09
N GLU A 51 11.02 -7.98 -0.33
CA GLU A 51 12.48 -8.14 -0.27
C GLU A 51 13.23 -7.07 -1.07
N GLN A 52 12.82 -6.87 -2.32
CA GLN A 52 13.48 -5.92 -3.22
C GLN A 52 13.30 -4.47 -2.75
N VAL A 53 12.12 -4.14 -2.21
CA VAL A 53 11.87 -2.83 -1.59
C VAL A 53 12.70 -2.65 -0.31
N SER A 54 12.84 -3.72 0.48
CA SER A 54 13.65 -3.74 1.72
C SER A 54 15.13 -3.53 1.43
N GLU A 55 15.66 -4.17 0.39
CA GLU A 55 17.05 -3.95 -0.06
C GLU A 55 17.28 -2.50 -0.51
N MET A 56 16.32 -1.89 -1.22
CA MET A 56 16.38 -0.48 -1.57
C MET A 56 16.35 0.42 -0.34
N ALA A 57 15.43 0.16 0.60
CA ALA A 57 15.31 0.91 1.84
C ALA A 57 16.60 0.86 2.67
N ALA A 58 17.20 -0.33 2.80
CA ALA A 58 18.47 -0.55 3.49
C ALA A 58 19.63 0.23 2.83
N ARG A 59 19.75 0.19 1.49
CA ARG A 59 20.77 0.97 0.76
C ARG A 59 20.65 2.47 0.98
N LYS A 60 19.42 2.97 1.16
CA LYS A 60 19.15 4.40 1.42
C LYS A 60 19.15 4.78 2.90
N GLY A 61 19.31 3.81 3.81
CA GLY A 61 19.26 4.05 5.25
C GLY A 61 17.90 4.55 5.73
N CYS A 62 16.82 4.08 5.11
CA CYS A 62 15.44 4.46 5.44
C CYS A 62 14.55 3.21 5.59
N THR A 63 13.29 3.39 5.96
CA THR A 63 12.32 2.30 6.10
C THR A 63 11.62 2.01 4.77
N THR A 64 11.10 0.80 4.60
CA THR A 64 10.26 0.42 3.44
C THR A 64 9.02 1.30 3.35
N ALA A 65 8.48 1.71 4.50
CA ALA A 65 7.40 2.68 4.61
C ALA A 65 7.77 4.05 4.00
N GLN A 66 8.97 4.54 4.30
CA GLN A 66 9.48 5.80 3.74
C GLN A 66 9.71 5.70 2.22
N ILE A 67 10.20 4.56 1.71
CA ILE A 67 10.29 4.31 0.26
C ILE A 67 8.91 4.39 -0.39
N ALA A 68 7.89 3.73 0.19
CA ALA A 68 6.54 3.72 -0.35
C ALA A 68 5.92 5.13 -0.40
N LEU A 69 6.07 5.92 0.67
CA LEU A 69 5.61 7.31 0.71
C LEU A 69 6.36 8.20 -0.28
N ALA A 70 7.68 8.07 -0.36
CA ALA A 70 8.51 8.82 -1.30
C ALA A 70 8.14 8.52 -2.76
N TRP A 71 7.84 7.24 -3.07
CA TRP A 71 7.37 6.82 -4.38
C TRP A 71 6.01 7.46 -4.71
N LEU A 72 5.06 7.44 -3.76
CA LEU A 72 3.74 8.05 -3.94
C LEU A 72 3.83 9.55 -4.21
N HIS A 73 4.66 10.28 -3.48
CA HIS A 73 4.89 11.71 -3.71
C HIS A 73 5.47 12.03 -5.10
N GLN A 74 6.08 11.04 -5.77
CA GLN A 74 6.70 11.20 -7.08
C GLN A 74 5.81 10.74 -8.24
N GLN A 75 4.59 10.24 -7.97
CA GLN A 75 3.63 9.83 -9.01
C GLN A 75 2.96 11.02 -9.72
N GLY A 76 3.06 12.23 -9.18
CA GLY A 76 2.53 13.44 -9.80
C GLY A 76 2.59 14.64 -8.86
N SER A 77 2.62 15.85 -9.42
CA SER A 77 2.62 17.11 -8.64
C SER A 77 1.27 17.41 -7.97
N ASP A 78 0.23 16.66 -8.34
CA ASP A 78 -1.12 16.72 -7.83
C ASP A 78 -1.46 15.55 -6.89
N VAL A 79 -0.47 14.72 -6.54
CA VAL A 79 -0.62 13.58 -5.61
C VAL A 79 -0.22 14.02 -4.20
N CYS A 80 -1.16 13.93 -3.27
CA CYS A 80 -0.92 14.22 -1.85
C CYS A 80 -1.32 13.02 -0.98
N PRO A 81 -0.35 12.16 -0.60
CA PRO A 81 -0.58 11.07 0.35
C PRO A 81 -1.04 11.59 1.71
N ILE A 82 -2.01 10.90 2.32
CA ILE A 82 -2.52 11.23 3.67
C ILE A 82 -2.30 10.06 4.64
N PRO A 83 -1.04 9.77 5.03
CA PRO A 83 -0.76 8.63 5.88
C PRO A 83 -1.33 8.85 7.29
N GLY A 84 -2.20 7.93 7.71
CA GLY A 84 -2.76 7.91 9.06
C GLY A 84 -1.84 7.17 10.04
N THR A 85 -1.82 7.60 11.30
CA THR A 85 -1.11 6.93 12.40
C THR A 85 -1.76 7.28 13.74
N THR A 86 -1.64 6.39 14.73
CA THR A 86 -2.01 6.64 16.14
C THR A 86 -0.80 6.90 17.03
N LYS A 87 0.43 6.80 16.51
CA LYS A 87 1.70 6.94 17.23
C LYS A 87 2.52 8.10 16.68
N ILE A 88 3.15 8.86 17.58
CA ILE A 88 3.94 10.04 17.21
C ILE A 88 5.25 9.65 16.52
N GLU A 89 5.82 8.51 16.88
CA GLU A 89 7.05 7.99 16.26
C GLU A 89 6.82 7.72 14.78
N ASN A 90 5.69 7.09 14.44
CA ASN A 90 5.29 6.83 13.06
C ASN A 90 4.96 8.14 12.32
N PHE A 91 4.39 9.13 13.00
CA PHE A 91 4.16 10.46 12.41
C PHE A 91 5.49 11.11 11.99
N ASN A 92 6.50 11.06 12.86
CA ASN A 92 7.83 11.58 12.54
C ASN A 92 8.46 10.82 11.36
N LYS A 93 8.37 9.48 11.34
CA LYS A 93 8.84 8.65 10.21
C LYS A 93 8.14 9.01 8.89
N ASN A 94 6.83 9.28 8.92
CA ASN A 94 6.07 9.69 7.74
C ASN A 94 6.55 11.04 7.20
N ILE A 95 6.89 11.99 8.08
CA ILE A 95 7.46 13.28 7.67
C ILE A 95 8.84 13.09 7.04
N GLU A 96 9.70 12.27 7.65
CA GLU A 96 11.04 11.97 7.15
C GLU A 96 11.03 11.36 5.74
N ALA A 97 9.94 10.70 5.32
CA ALA A 97 9.78 10.20 3.96
C ALA A 97 9.87 11.31 2.89
N LEU A 98 9.55 12.57 3.21
CA LEU A 98 9.67 13.72 2.30
C LEU A 98 11.13 14.03 1.93
N SER A 99 12.07 13.63 2.78
CA SER A 99 13.50 13.79 2.57
C SER A 99 14.10 12.67 1.70
N VAL A 100 13.38 11.55 1.52
CA VAL A 100 13.83 10.46 0.66
C VAL A 100 13.65 10.84 -0.81
N LYS A 101 14.77 10.94 -1.52
CA LYS A 101 14.80 11.17 -2.97
C LYS A 101 15.04 9.86 -3.71
N LEU A 102 14.07 9.47 -4.54
CA LEU A 102 14.23 8.32 -5.44
C LEU A 102 14.79 8.83 -6.77
N THR A 103 15.77 8.13 -7.31
CA THR A 103 16.30 8.43 -8.64
C THR A 103 15.33 7.93 -9.72
N PRO A 104 15.42 8.42 -10.96
CA PRO A 104 14.61 7.90 -12.07
C PRO A 104 14.76 6.38 -12.25
N GLU A 105 15.96 5.84 -12.00
CA GLU A 105 16.24 4.40 -12.08
C GLU A 105 15.56 3.63 -10.95
N GLU A 106 15.55 4.17 -9.72
CA GLU A 106 14.84 3.58 -8.59
C GLU A 106 13.32 3.61 -8.80
N LEU A 107 12.78 4.70 -9.33
CA LEU A 107 11.37 4.79 -9.71
C LEU A 107 10.99 3.73 -10.76
N THR A 108 11.82 3.58 -11.79
CA THR A 108 11.63 2.56 -12.84
C THR A 108 11.72 1.14 -12.28
N GLN A 109 12.51 0.91 -11.22
CA GLN A 109 12.55 -0.38 -10.52
C GLN A 109 11.29 -0.64 -9.70
N LEU A 110 10.70 0.38 -9.07
CA LEU A 110 9.54 0.24 -8.20
C LEU A 110 8.22 0.02 -8.95
N GLU A 111 8.05 0.59 -10.13
CA GLU A 111 6.83 0.43 -10.94
C GLU A 111 6.45 -1.05 -11.21
N PRO A 112 7.33 -1.90 -11.76
CA PRO A 112 6.97 -3.29 -12.02
C PRO A 112 6.70 -4.08 -10.74
N LEU A 113 7.31 -3.71 -9.61
CA LEU A 113 7.03 -4.34 -8.31
C LEU A 113 5.61 -4.01 -7.84
N ALA A 114 5.22 -2.73 -7.93
CA ALA A 114 3.87 -2.30 -7.58
C ALA A 114 2.81 -2.98 -8.45
N ALA A 115 3.06 -3.11 -9.76
CA ALA A 115 2.18 -3.80 -10.70
C ALA A 115 2.10 -5.32 -10.48
N SER A 116 3.15 -5.92 -9.89
CA SER A 116 3.24 -7.38 -9.69
C SER A 116 2.58 -7.88 -8.41
N VAL A 117 2.04 -6.99 -7.56
CA VAL A 117 1.36 -7.39 -6.32
C VAL A 117 0.16 -8.27 -6.63
N LYS A 118 0.14 -9.48 -6.04
CA LYS A 118 -0.97 -10.42 -6.21
C LYS A 118 -2.05 -10.23 -5.15
N GLY A 119 -3.30 -10.31 -5.61
CA GLY A 119 -4.50 -10.15 -4.82
C GLY A 119 -5.07 -8.73 -4.87
N GLU A 120 -6.39 -8.64 -4.96
CA GLU A 120 -7.11 -7.38 -4.81
C GLU A 120 -6.97 -6.83 -3.38
N ARG A 121 -6.99 -5.50 -3.24
CA ARG A 121 -6.97 -4.83 -1.93
C ARG A 121 -8.22 -5.17 -1.11
N TYR A 122 -9.36 -5.33 -1.78
CA TYR A 122 -10.63 -5.70 -1.18
C TYR A 122 -11.18 -6.96 -1.86
N GLY A 123 -11.76 -7.85 -1.08
CA GLY A 123 -12.48 -9.01 -1.62
C GLY A 123 -13.75 -8.60 -2.38
N PRO A 124 -14.36 -9.51 -3.15
CA PRO A 124 -15.50 -9.22 -4.02
C PRO A 124 -16.75 -8.73 -3.26
N ASN A 125 -16.85 -9.06 -1.97
CA ASN A 125 -17.99 -8.68 -1.12
C ASN A 125 -17.79 -7.34 -0.38
N PHE A 126 -16.68 -6.63 -0.59
CA PHE A 126 -16.45 -5.34 0.03
C PHE A 126 -17.13 -4.24 -0.80
N ALA A 127 -17.98 -3.43 -0.15
CA ALA A 127 -18.55 -2.26 -0.79
C ALA A 127 -17.41 -1.32 -1.22
N SER A 128 -17.32 -1.05 -2.52
CA SER A 128 -16.33 -0.13 -3.07
C SER A 128 -16.97 0.75 -4.12
N TRP A 129 -16.35 1.90 -4.36
CA TRP A 129 -16.79 2.85 -5.38
C TRP A 129 -16.79 2.25 -6.80
N ARG A 130 -16.02 1.17 -7.05
CA ARG A 130 -15.88 0.52 -8.38
C ARG A 130 -17.22 0.10 -9.00
N ASN A 131 -18.22 -0.23 -8.18
CA ASN A 131 -19.54 -0.67 -8.62
C ASN A 131 -20.65 0.26 -8.10
N SER A 132 -20.29 1.47 -7.64
CA SER A 132 -21.23 2.43 -7.07
C SER A 132 -21.74 3.39 -8.15
N GLU A 133 -22.21 2.84 -9.27
CA GLU A 133 -22.80 3.62 -10.35
C GLU A 133 -24.17 4.15 -9.93
N THR A 134 -24.45 5.39 -10.34
CA THR A 134 -25.79 5.97 -10.14
C THR A 134 -26.65 5.60 -11.34
N PRO A 135 -27.86 5.03 -11.14
CA PRO A 135 -28.77 4.74 -12.25
C PRO A 135 -28.98 5.97 -13.13
N PRO A 136 -28.95 5.86 -14.47
CA PRO A 136 -29.14 7.01 -15.34
C PRO A 136 -30.55 7.57 -15.16
N LEU A 137 -30.73 8.88 -15.34
CA LEU A 137 -32.03 9.57 -15.24
C LEU A 137 -33.13 8.90 -16.09
N SER A 138 -32.76 8.31 -17.23
CA SER A 138 -33.67 7.56 -18.11
C SER A 138 -34.22 6.26 -17.51
N SER A 139 -33.57 5.71 -16.48
CA SER A 139 -34.01 4.53 -15.75
C SER A 139 -34.99 4.86 -14.61
N TRP A 140 -35.16 6.15 -14.29
CA TRP A 140 -36.11 6.61 -13.28
C TRP A 140 -37.53 6.57 -13.82
N LYS A 141 -38.40 5.75 -13.22
CA LYS A 141 -39.84 5.81 -13.45
C LYS A 141 -40.47 6.59 -12.31
N ALA A 142 -41.04 7.75 -12.61
CA ALA A 142 -41.88 8.45 -11.66
C ALA A 142 -43.19 7.66 -11.49
N GLU A 143 -43.54 7.34 -10.25
CA GLU A 143 -44.87 6.84 -9.88
C GLU A 143 -45.90 7.97 -9.86
#